data_AF-A0A1W9MFS5-F1
#
_entry.id   AF-A0A1W9MFS5-F1
#
_cell.length_a   1.000
_cell.length_b   1.000
_cell.length_c   1.000
_cell.angle_alpha   90.00
_cell.angle_beta   90.00
_cell.angle_gamma   90.00
#
_symmetry.space_group_name_H-M   'P 1'
#
loop_
_entity.id
_entity.type
_entity.pdbx_description
1 polymer ?
#
loop_
_entity_poly.entity_id
_entity_poly.type
_entity_poly.pdbx_seq_one_letter_code
_entity_poly.pdbx_strand_id
1 'polypeptide(L)' 'MRRITASDILALSIPERILLVEEIWDTIAAKADVIDITDEEKRIIDQRLQAYYRNPNAASSWEDVYNRIVSE' A
#
# COMPACT_ATOMS: atom_id res chain seq x y z
N MET A 1 11.20 14.68 -24.07
CA MET A 1 10.04 14.36 -23.21
C MET A 1 9.52 15.66 -22.61
N ARG A 2 8.20 15.88 -22.65
CA ARG A 2 7.56 17.02 -21.96
C ARG A 2 7.65 16.76 -20.45
N ARG A 3 8.10 17.74 -19.67
CA ARG A 3 8.08 17.64 -18.21
C ARG A 3 6.68 18.01 -17.74
N ILE A 4 6.06 17.09 -17.00
CA ILE A 4 4.80 17.34 -16.30
C ILE A 4 5.17 17.69 -14.86
N THR A 5 4.58 18.76 -14.34
CA THR A 5 4.78 19.20 -12.95
C THR A 5 3.64 18.67 -12.07
N ALA A 6 3.87 18.62 -10.76
CA ALA A 6 2.80 18.28 -9.82
C ALA A 6 1.61 19.27 -9.95
N SER A 7 1.88 20.54 -10.24
CA SER A 7 0.84 21.55 -10.47
C SER A 7 -0.05 21.23 -11.69
N ASP A 8 0.51 20.65 -12.75
CA ASP A 8 -0.27 20.21 -13.91
C ASP A 8 -1.22 19.06 -13.55
N ILE A 9 -0.79 18.16 -12.65
CA ILE A 9 -1.61 17.03 -12.16
C ILE A 9 -2.72 17.54 -11.22
N LEU A 10 -2.45 18.58 -10.42
CA LEU A 10 -3.44 19.17 -9.52
C LEU A 10 -4.57 19.91 -10.27
N ALA A 11 -4.38 20.26 -11.55
CA ALA A 11 -5.43 20.82 -12.39
C ALA A 11 -6.45 19.76 -12.86
N LEU A 12 -6.11 18.48 -12.78
CA LEU A 12 -7.03 17.37 -13.09
C LEU A 12 -8.10 17.22 -12.01
N SER A 13 -9.26 16.69 -12.39
CA SER A 13 -10.30 16.28 -11.45
C SER A 13 -9.81 15.13 -10.55
N ILE A 14 -10.48 14.93 -9.40
CA ILE A 14 -10.14 13.83 -8.48
C ILE A 14 -10.14 12.47 -9.17
N PRO A 15 -11.16 12.08 -9.97
CA PRO A 15 -11.16 10.79 -10.66
C PRO A 15 -9.98 10.64 -11.63
N GLU A 16 -9.64 11.69 -12.39
CA GLU A 16 -8.50 11.66 -13.31
C GLU A 16 -7.17 11.52 -12.57
N ARG A 17 -7.02 12.16 -11.41
CA ARG A 17 -5.84 11.99 -10.56
C ARG A 17 -5.72 10.57 -10.04
N ILE A 18 -6.83 9.95 -9.62
CA ILE A 18 -6.84 8.57 -9.14
C ILE A 18 -6.40 7.61 -10.25
N LEU A 19 -6.99 7.76 -11.45
CA LEU A 19 -6.64 6.93 -12.61
C LEU A 19 -5.16 7.10 -12.98
N LEU A 20 -4.66 8.34 -13.01
CA LEU A 20 -3.25 8.61 -13.32
C LEU A 20 -2.30 7.99 -12.28
N VAL A 21 -2.66 8.04 -10.99
CA VAL A 21 -1.87 7.41 -9.93
C VAL A 21 -1.83 5.89 -10.13
N GLU A 22 -2.97 5.27 -10.44
CA GLU A 22 -3.07 3.83 -10.73
C GLU A 22 -2.20 3.44 -11.93
N GLU A 23 -2.33 4.14 -13.06
CA GLU A 23 -1.53 3.86 -14.26
C GLU A 23 -0.02 3.99 -13.99
N ILE A 24 0.40 5.03 -13.25
CA ILE A 24 1.80 5.18 -12.87
C ILE A 24 2.23 4.01 -11.98
N TRP A 25 1.40 3.63 -11.01
CA TRP A 25 1.69 2.53 -10.10
C TRP A 25 1.84 1.19 -10.84
N ASP A 26 1.00 0.93 -11.84
CA ASP A 26 1.12 -0.25 -12.71
C ASP A 26 2.45 -0.25 -13.48
N THR A 27 2.90 0.91 -13.97
CA THR A 27 4.20 0.97 -14.67
C THR A 27 5.39 0.73 -13.74
N ILE A 28 5.28 1.13 -12.47
CA ILE A 28 6.29 0.90 -11.44
C ILE A 28 6.30 -0.57 -11.08
N ALA A 29 5.13 -1.16 -10.80
CA ALA A 29 4.99 -2.57 -10.45
C ALA A 29 5.51 -3.49 -11.57
N ALA A 30 5.26 -3.14 -12.85
CA ALA A 30 5.74 -3.91 -14.00
C ALA A 30 7.27 -3.87 -14.19
N LYS A 31 7.96 -2.87 -13.60
CA LYS A 31 9.41 -2.69 -13.70
C LYS A 31 10.14 -2.92 -12.39
N ALA A 32 9.41 -3.04 -11.29
CA ALA A 32 9.98 -3.35 -10.00
C ALA A 32 10.58 -4.76 -10.11
N ASP A 33 11.88 -4.86 -9.82
CA ASP A 33 12.46 -6.16 -9.55
C ASP A 33 11.61 -6.82 -8.47
N VAL A 34 11.18 -8.05 -8.74
CA VAL A 34 10.42 -8.83 -7.77
C VAL A 34 11.29 -8.94 -6.53
N ILE A 35 10.93 -8.20 -5.47
CA ILE A 35 11.54 -8.40 -4.17
C ILE A 35 10.97 -9.71 -3.68
N ASP A 36 11.75 -10.78 -3.89
CA ASP A 36 11.38 -12.10 -3.42
C ASP A 36 11.31 -12.05 -1.89
N ILE A 37 10.12 -12.34 -1.37
CA ILE A 37 9.94 -12.59 0.06
C ILE A 37 10.67 -13.89 0.37
N THR A 38 11.67 -13.81 1.24
CA THR A 38 12.42 -14.97 1.71
C THR A 38 11.51 -15.96 2.43
N ASP A 39 11.88 -17.23 2.45
CA ASP A 39 11.10 -18.25 3.16
C ASP A 39 10.97 -17.94 4.67
N GLU A 40 11.97 -17.26 5.23
CA GLU A 40 11.95 -16.80 6.63
C GLU A 40 10.90 -15.70 6.86
N GLU A 41 10.79 -14.72 5.95
CA GLU A 41 9.76 -13.68 6.04
C GLU A 41 8.35 -14.28 5.85
N LYS A 42 8.17 -15.23 4.91
CA LYS A 42 6.91 -15.97 4.77
C LYS A 42 6.54 -16.68 6.06
N ARG A 43 7.49 -17.38 6.68
CA ARG A 43 7.29 -18.08 7.95
C ARG A 43 6.84 -17.12 9.07
N ILE A 44 7.40 -15.91 9.13
CA ILE A 44 7.00 -14.89 10.10
C ILE A 44 5.55 -14.44 9.85
N ILE A 45 5.18 -14.21 8.58
CA ILE A 45 3.81 -13.83 8.20
C ILE A 45 2.83 -14.94 8.61
N ASP A 46 3.11 -16.19 8.28
CA ASP A 46 2.28 -17.33 8.63
C ASP A 46 2.11 -17.47 10.15
N GLN A 47 3.18 -17.28 10.92
CA GLN A 47 3.12 -17.30 12.38
C GLN A 47 2.25 -16.20 12.95
N ARG A 48 2.37 -14.97 12.43
CA ARG A 48 1.54 -13.83 12.84
C ARG A 48 0.07 -14.06 12.50
N LEU A 49 -0.20 -14.61 11.33
CA LEU A 49 -1.56 -14.92 10.89
C LEU A 49 -2.20 -16.01 11.75
N GLN A 50 -1.45 -17.08 12.08
CA GLN A 50 -1.92 -18.12 12.99
C GLN A 50 -2.16 -17.60 14.41
N ALA A 51 -1.32 -16.69 14.91
CA ALA A 51 -1.53 -16.04 16.19
C ALA A 51 -2.83 -15.22 16.19
N TYR A 52 -3.11 -14.48 15.12
CA TYR A 52 -4.36 -13.75 14.94
C TYR A 52 -5.57 -14.69 14.90
N TYR A 53 -5.52 -15.81 14.16
CA TYR A 53 -6.63 -16.77 14.12
C TYR A 53 -6.94 -17.40 15.49
N ARG A 54 -5.92 -17.59 16.33
CA ARG A 54 -6.10 -18.10 17.70
C ARG A 54 -6.62 -17.04 18.66
N ASN A 55 -6.27 -15.78 18.45
CA ASN A 55 -6.75 -14.66 19.25
C ASN A 55 -6.96 -13.40 18.39
N PRO A 56 -8.15 -13.23 17.80
CA PRO A 56 -8.44 -12.10 16.93
C PRO A 56 -8.32 -10.74 17.64
N ASN A 57 -8.51 -10.71 18.96
CA ASN A 57 -8.42 -9.49 19.77
C ASN A 57 -6.97 -9.08 20.09
N ALA A 58 -5.97 -9.88 19.71
CA ALA A 58 -4.56 -9.55 19.89
C ALA A 58 -4.01 -8.60 18.81
N ALA A 59 -4.80 -8.31 17.77
CA ALA A 59 -4.44 -7.37 16.72
C ALA A 59 -5.43 -6.20 16.69
N SER A 60 -4.96 -5.04 16.24
CA SER A 60 -5.82 -3.90 15.94
C SER A 60 -6.52 -4.10 14.61
N SER A 61 -7.78 -3.69 14.50
CA SER A 61 -8.43 -3.59 13.21
C SER A 61 -7.75 -2.53 12.34
N TRP A 62 -7.94 -2.59 11.02
CA TRP A 62 -7.43 -1.54 10.14
C TRP A 62 -7.99 -0.16 10.53
N GLU A 63 -9.26 -0.09 10.95
CA GLU A 63 -9.89 1.13 11.43
C GLU A 63 -9.17 1.70 12.66
N ASP A 64 -8.84 0.87 13.64
CA ASP A 64 -8.07 1.29 14.83
C ASP A 64 -6.65 1.75 14.49
N VAL A 65 -6.01 1.12 13.50
CA VAL A 65 -4.68 1.53 13.01
C VAL A 65 -4.79 2.88 12.30
N TYR A 66 -5.74 3.02 11.37
CA TYR A 66 -5.98 4.23 10.62
C TYR A 66 -6.29 5.41 11.54
N ASN A 67 -7.20 5.23 12.51
CA ASN A 67 -7.56 6.26 13.47
C ASN A 67 -6.35 6.74 14.26
N ARG A 68 -5.43 5.85 14.67
CA ARG A 68 -4.19 6.26 15.34
C ARG A 68 -3.29 7.11 14.45
N ILE A 69 -3.09 6.70 13.21
CA ILE A 69 -2.20 7.40 12.26
C ILE A 69 -2.74 8.80 11.90
N VAL A 70 -4.05 8.93 11.74
CA VAL A 70 -4.68 10.20 11.32
C VAL A 70 -4.99 11.13 12.50
N SER A 71 -4.92 10.62 13.73
CA SER A 71 -5.07 11.42 14.95
C SER A 71 -3.78 12.14 15.40
N GLU A 72 -2.64 11.89 14.73
CA GLU A 72 -1.38 12.65 14.87
C GLU A 72 -1.36 13.87 13.94
#